data_AF-A0A1H4EH20-F1
#
_entry.id   AF-A0A1H4EH20-F1
#
_cell.length_a   1.000
_cell.length_b   1.000
_cell.length_c   1.000
_cell.angle_alpha   90.00
_cell.angle_beta   90.00
_cell.angle_gamma   90.00
#
_symmetry.space_group_name_H-M   'P 1'
#
loop_
_entity.id
_entity.type
_entity.pdbx_description
1 polymer ?
#
loop_
_entity_poly.entity_id
_entity_poly.type
_entity_poly.pdbx_seq_one_letter_code
_entity_poly.pdbx_strand_id
1 'polypeptide(L)'
;MKKIIVVAVAAMMAIIVPSSCSRKPQASATADISQQQLMERAAELCQYIPDHQLREGAQAYLTHDFYAVLDTMFNHLPEHEAMDHEWLYYFVTGNGGTIADYEVASIDITDATHATATIKVRQKWEDGSFDETTDIEEHQLMMELVDNQWLLADFDNHKADCIRHIAEPR
;
A
#
# COMPACT_ATOMS: atom_id res chain seq x y z
N MET A 1 -39.59 28.99 -68.93
CA MET A 1 -38.41 28.11 -68.86
C MET A 1 -37.69 28.36 -67.52
N LYS A 2 -37.46 27.29 -66.72
CA LYS A 2 -36.34 27.06 -65.77
C LYS A 2 -35.79 28.29 -64.98
N LYS A 3 -35.77 28.37 -63.65
CA LYS A 3 -35.49 27.36 -62.60
C LYS A 3 -36.03 27.82 -61.24
N ILE A 4 -36.37 26.82 -60.44
CA ILE A 4 -36.65 26.83 -58.99
C ILE A 4 -35.36 27.15 -58.21
N ILE A 5 -35.45 27.95 -57.14
CA ILE A 5 -34.70 27.72 -55.90
C ILE A 5 -35.62 28.04 -54.71
N VAL A 6 -35.88 27.02 -53.90
CA VAL A 6 -36.48 27.07 -52.57
C VAL A 6 -35.34 27.21 -51.57
N VAL A 7 -35.44 28.14 -50.61
CA VAL A 7 -34.71 28.02 -49.34
C VAL A 7 -35.65 28.44 -48.21
N ALA A 8 -35.92 27.46 -47.35
CA ALA A 8 -36.68 27.58 -46.12
C ALA A 8 -35.81 28.21 -45.02
N VAL A 9 -36.43 29.06 -44.18
CA VAL A 9 -35.87 29.45 -42.89
C VAL A 9 -36.79 28.89 -41.82
N ALA A 10 -36.32 27.84 -41.15
CA ALA A 10 -37.00 27.21 -40.02
C ALA A 10 -36.87 28.10 -38.77
N ALA A 11 -38.00 28.36 -38.12
CA ALA A 11 -38.08 29.08 -36.85
C ALA A 11 -37.45 28.24 -35.72
N MET A 12 -36.54 28.85 -34.95
CA MET A 12 -36.04 28.29 -33.71
C MET A 12 -37.14 28.29 -32.64
N MET A 13 -37.62 27.12 -32.26
CA MET A 13 -38.35 26.95 -31.00
C MET A 13 -37.34 26.86 -29.85
N ALA A 14 -37.41 27.81 -28.92
CA ALA A 14 -36.76 27.70 -27.63
C ALA A 14 -37.49 26.64 -26.80
N ILE A 15 -36.84 25.49 -26.57
CA ILE A 15 -37.28 24.51 -25.58
C ILE A 15 -36.77 25.00 -24.22
N ILE A 16 -37.71 25.39 -23.36
CA ILE A 16 -37.48 25.60 -21.95
C ILE A 16 -37.21 24.21 -21.33
N VAL A 17 -35.96 23.93 -21.00
CA VAL A 17 -35.59 22.75 -20.22
C VAL A 17 -35.91 23.03 -18.75
N PRO A 18 -36.70 22.19 -18.05
CA PRO A 18 -36.87 22.36 -16.62
C PRO A 18 -35.55 22.06 -15.92
N SER A 19 -34.96 23.08 -15.28
CA SER A 19 -33.86 22.91 -14.33
C SER A 19 -34.35 22.07 -13.15
N SER A 20 -34.15 20.76 -13.24
CA SER A 20 -34.15 19.86 -12.11
C SER A 20 -32.87 19.04 -12.15
N CYS A 21 -31.84 19.58 -11.51
CA CYS A 21 -30.71 18.82 -11.02
C CYS A 21 -30.38 19.38 -9.64
N SER A 22 -31.23 19.07 -8.66
CA SER A 22 -30.72 18.87 -7.30
C SER A 22 -29.72 17.71 -7.37
N ARG A 23 -28.45 18.00 -7.69
CA ARG A 23 -27.37 17.08 -7.34
C ARG A 23 -27.36 17.05 -5.82
N LYS A 24 -27.95 16.01 -5.24
CA LYS A 24 -27.53 15.56 -3.91
C LYS A 24 -26.00 15.50 -3.95
N PRO A 25 -25.28 15.96 -2.92
CA PRO A 25 -23.88 15.59 -2.80
C PRO A 25 -23.85 14.07 -2.86
N GLN A 26 -23.22 13.54 -3.91
CA GLN A 26 -22.86 12.15 -3.99
C GLN A 26 -21.93 11.96 -2.80
N ALA A 27 -22.46 11.36 -1.72
CA ALA A 27 -21.62 10.87 -0.65
C ALA A 27 -20.52 10.07 -1.36
N SER A 28 -19.28 10.51 -1.21
CA SER A 28 -18.14 9.67 -1.48
C SER A 28 -18.39 8.42 -0.64
N ALA A 29 -18.83 7.35 -1.28
CA ALA A 29 -18.92 6.06 -0.64
C ALA A 29 -17.48 5.59 -0.52
N THR A 30 -16.75 6.11 0.46
CA THR A 30 -15.77 5.29 1.16
C THR A 30 -16.58 4.10 1.63
N ALA A 31 -16.50 2.98 0.90
CA ALA A 31 -17.15 1.76 1.33
C ALA A 31 -16.58 1.48 2.72
N ASP A 32 -17.42 1.53 3.74
CA ASP A 32 -17.05 1.16 5.10
C ASP A 32 -16.49 -0.27 5.04
N ILE A 33 -15.16 -0.37 4.99
CA ILE A 33 -14.47 -1.66 5.04
C ILE A 33 -14.61 -2.15 6.48
N SER A 34 -15.08 -3.38 6.64
CA SER A 34 -15.16 -3.95 7.98
C SER A 34 -13.77 -4.18 8.54
N GLN A 35 -13.64 -4.12 9.87
CA GLN A 35 -12.41 -4.45 10.58
C GLN A 35 -11.84 -5.82 10.14
N GLN A 36 -12.72 -6.81 9.94
CA GLN A 36 -12.33 -8.14 9.47
C GLN A 36 -11.70 -8.12 8.07
N GLN A 37 -12.29 -7.37 7.12
CA GLN A 37 -11.72 -7.22 5.78
C GLN A 37 -10.37 -6.49 5.80
N LEU A 38 -10.21 -5.53 6.70
CA LEU A 38 -8.92 -4.85 6.90
C LEU A 38 -7.87 -5.79 7.50
N MET A 39 -8.24 -6.67 8.44
CA MET A 39 -7.32 -7.68 8.98
C MET A 39 -6.90 -8.70 7.92
N GLU A 40 -7.83 -9.16 7.08
CA GLU A 40 -7.54 -10.03 5.93
C GLU A 40 -6.60 -9.35 4.94
N ARG A 41 -6.83 -8.05 4.68
CA ARG A 41 -5.95 -7.26 3.83
C ARG A 41 -4.56 -7.06 4.44
N ALA A 42 -4.46 -6.79 5.74
CA ALA A 42 -3.17 -6.70 6.43
C ALA A 42 -2.40 -8.03 6.32
N ALA A 43 -3.07 -9.17 6.49
CA ALA A 43 -2.45 -10.49 6.35
C ALA A 43 -1.91 -10.74 4.92
N GLU A 44 -2.61 -10.27 3.89
CA GLU A 44 -2.10 -10.29 2.51
C GLU A 44 -0.87 -9.40 2.34
N LEU A 45 -0.91 -8.18 2.87
CA LEU A 45 0.20 -7.22 2.79
C LEU A 45 1.46 -7.72 3.49
N CYS A 46 1.36 -8.55 4.54
CA CYS A 46 2.53 -9.16 5.19
C CYS A 46 3.42 -9.97 4.23
N GLN A 47 2.87 -10.49 3.13
CA GLN A 47 3.66 -11.22 2.12
C GLN A 47 4.59 -10.31 1.30
N TYR A 48 4.45 -9.00 1.44
CA TYR A 48 5.21 -7.98 0.71
C TYR A 48 6.04 -7.10 1.65
N ILE A 49 6.11 -7.43 2.95
CA ILE A 49 7.11 -6.84 3.84
C ILE A 49 8.49 -7.19 3.27
N PRO A 50 9.34 -6.20 2.94
CA PRO A 50 10.67 -6.46 2.40
C PRO A 50 11.52 -7.14 3.46
N ASP A 51 12.13 -8.28 3.14
CA ASP A 51 13.04 -8.95 4.04
C ASP A 51 14.11 -9.65 3.20
N HIS A 52 15.34 -9.17 3.30
CA HIS A 52 16.49 -9.48 2.44
C HIS A 52 16.35 -9.10 0.95
N GLN A 53 15.13 -8.80 0.48
CA GLN A 53 14.89 -8.40 -0.90
C GLN A 53 13.57 -7.64 -1.06
N LEU A 54 13.50 -6.80 -2.07
CA LEU A 54 12.25 -6.25 -2.58
C LEU A 54 11.61 -7.22 -3.58
N ARG A 55 10.52 -7.88 -3.19
CA ARG A 55 9.85 -8.91 -4.00
C ARG A 55 9.32 -8.36 -5.34
N GLU A 56 9.40 -9.18 -6.39
CA GLU A 56 8.80 -8.85 -7.69
C GLU A 56 7.29 -8.57 -7.55
N GLY A 57 6.80 -7.51 -8.19
CA GLY A 57 5.39 -7.12 -8.13
C GLY A 57 4.98 -6.38 -6.85
N ALA A 58 5.88 -6.16 -5.89
CA ALA A 58 5.60 -5.45 -4.65
C ALA A 58 5.02 -4.04 -4.88
N GLN A 59 5.35 -3.38 -6.00
CA GLN A 59 4.81 -2.06 -6.37
C GLN A 59 3.27 -1.99 -6.34
N ALA A 60 2.55 -3.09 -6.59
CA ALA A 60 1.08 -3.12 -6.56
C ALA A 60 0.49 -3.19 -5.14
N TYR A 61 1.33 -3.42 -4.13
CA TYR A 61 0.94 -3.66 -2.74
C TYR A 61 1.47 -2.61 -1.77
N LEU A 62 2.49 -1.86 -2.20
CA LEU A 62 3.06 -0.76 -1.44
C LEU A 62 2.54 0.57 -1.98
N THR A 63 2.45 1.55 -1.09
CA THR A 63 2.30 2.95 -1.51
C THR A 63 3.46 3.35 -2.42
N HIS A 64 3.20 4.26 -3.36
CA HIS A 64 4.19 4.66 -4.36
C HIS A 64 5.49 5.18 -3.73
N ASP A 65 5.37 5.98 -2.67
CA ASP A 65 6.50 6.61 -2.02
C ASP A 65 7.30 5.61 -1.16
N PHE A 66 6.64 4.67 -0.47
CA PHE A 66 7.35 3.61 0.25
C PHE A 66 8.08 2.68 -0.72
N TYR A 67 7.43 2.28 -1.82
CA TYR A 67 8.08 1.48 -2.86
C TYR A 67 9.31 2.18 -3.45
N ALA A 68 9.22 3.48 -3.74
CA ALA A 68 10.36 4.23 -4.31
C ALA A 68 11.57 4.30 -3.36
N VAL A 69 11.32 4.45 -2.05
CA VAL A 69 12.37 4.42 -1.03
C VAL A 69 13.04 3.05 -0.99
N LEU A 70 12.25 1.97 -0.97
CA LEU A 70 12.78 0.60 -0.94
C LEU A 70 13.50 0.22 -2.23
N ASP A 71 12.97 0.60 -3.40
CA ASP A 71 13.66 0.36 -4.67
C ASP A 71 15.04 1.03 -4.67
N THR A 72 15.12 2.27 -4.18
CA THR A 72 16.40 2.97 -3.99
C THR A 72 17.34 2.16 -3.10
N MET A 73 16.88 1.76 -1.92
CA MET A 73 17.66 0.99 -0.94
C MET A 73 18.20 -0.32 -1.51
N PHE A 74 17.33 -1.15 -2.10
CA PHE A 74 17.65 -2.52 -2.52
C PHE A 74 18.34 -2.59 -3.89
N ASN A 75 18.05 -1.65 -4.81
CA ASN A 75 18.48 -1.79 -6.20
C ASN A 75 19.43 -0.69 -6.70
N HIS A 76 19.56 0.44 -5.99
CA HIS A 76 20.32 1.61 -6.49
C HIS A 76 21.42 2.12 -5.56
N LEU A 77 21.54 1.58 -4.34
CA LEU A 77 22.68 1.87 -3.47
C LEU A 77 23.80 0.84 -3.67
N PRO A 78 25.08 1.27 -3.71
CA PRO A 78 26.24 0.38 -3.87
C PRO A 78 26.52 -0.48 -2.63
N GLU A 79 25.92 -0.14 -1.49
CA GLU A 79 26.10 -0.74 -0.17
C GLU A 79 25.08 -1.84 0.13
N HIS A 80 24.39 -2.36 -0.89
CA HIS A 80 23.47 -3.48 -0.72
C HIS A 80 24.20 -4.62 0.01
N GLU A 81 23.70 -5.00 1.20
CA GLU A 81 24.29 -6.00 2.10
C GLU A 81 25.61 -5.60 2.80
N ALA A 82 25.94 -4.31 2.90
CA ALA A 82 27.04 -3.87 3.77
C ALA A 82 26.67 -4.11 5.24
N MET A 83 27.54 -4.82 5.97
CA MET A 83 27.30 -5.26 7.37
C MET A 83 26.83 -4.14 8.32
N ASP A 84 27.30 -2.90 8.13
CA ASP A 84 26.95 -1.77 9.00
C ASP A 84 25.49 -1.30 8.83
N HIS A 85 24.79 -1.77 7.78
CA HIS A 85 23.45 -1.35 7.39
C HIS A 85 22.47 -2.53 7.21
N GLU A 86 22.84 -3.75 7.62
CA GLU A 86 22.00 -4.94 7.48
C GLU A 86 20.58 -4.74 8.05
N TRP A 87 20.43 -4.05 9.18
CA TRP A 87 19.10 -3.76 9.75
C TRP A 87 18.14 -2.99 8.81
N LEU A 88 18.65 -2.27 7.81
CA LEU A 88 17.83 -1.61 6.78
C LEU A 88 17.32 -2.57 5.69
N TYR A 89 17.83 -3.81 5.67
CA TYR A 89 17.51 -4.85 4.70
C TYR A 89 16.87 -6.09 5.35
N TYR A 90 16.93 -6.21 6.68
CA TYR A 90 16.41 -7.32 7.49
C TYR A 90 15.27 -6.81 8.36
N PHE A 91 14.04 -6.80 7.83
CA PHE A 91 12.90 -6.25 8.56
C PHE A 91 12.37 -7.24 9.58
N VAL A 92 12.51 -8.54 9.31
CA VAL A 92 11.80 -9.57 10.07
C VAL A 92 12.68 -10.79 10.37
N THR A 93 13.36 -11.39 9.39
CA THR A 93 14.17 -12.58 9.67
C THR A 93 15.62 -12.17 9.93
N GLY A 94 16.16 -12.56 11.09
CA GLY A 94 17.56 -12.27 11.47
C GLY A 94 18.52 -13.45 11.23
N ASN A 95 17.98 -14.66 11.06
CA ASN A 95 18.75 -15.90 10.93
C ASN A 95 18.56 -16.52 9.55
N GLY A 96 19.66 -16.92 8.90
CA GLY A 96 19.59 -17.66 7.65
C GLY A 96 18.86 -18.99 7.83
N GLY A 97 17.92 -19.30 6.93
CA GLY A 97 17.16 -20.55 6.91
C GLY A 97 15.84 -20.54 7.68
N THR A 98 15.42 -19.38 8.20
CA THR A 98 14.07 -19.19 8.75
C THR A 98 13.16 -18.40 7.81
N ILE A 99 11.86 -18.62 7.93
CA ILE A 99 10.79 -17.89 7.28
C ILE A 99 9.87 -17.28 8.33
N ALA A 100 9.37 -16.08 8.06
CA ALA A 100 8.43 -15.39 8.95
C ALA A 100 7.02 -16.00 8.86
N ASP A 101 6.43 -16.29 10.02
CA ASP A 101 5.03 -16.64 10.21
C ASP A 101 4.29 -15.46 10.83
N TYR A 102 3.44 -14.82 10.03
CA TYR A 102 2.72 -13.61 10.43
C TYR A 102 1.33 -13.93 10.99
N GLU A 103 0.98 -13.26 12.08
CA GLU A 103 -0.36 -13.25 12.67
C GLU A 103 -0.82 -11.80 12.86
N VAL A 104 -1.96 -11.42 12.26
CA VAL A 104 -2.56 -10.10 12.49
C VAL A 104 -3.29 -10.13 13.83
N ALA A 105 -2.68 -9.56 14.87
CA ALA A 105 -3.23 -9.59 16.22
C ALA A 105 -4.36 -8.57 16.42
N SER A 106 -4.22 -7.38 15.84
CA SER A 106 -5.23 -6.33 15.90
C SER A 106 -5.07 -5.32 14.77
N ILE A 107 -6.09 -4.48 14.58
CA ILE A 107 -6.04 -3.34 13.66
C ILE A 107 -6.71 -2.14 14.31
N ASP A 108 -6.04 -1.00 14.23
CA ASP A 108 -6.53 0.30 14.67
C ASP A 108 -6.76 1.20 13.45
N ILE A 109 -7.98 1.71 13.28
CA ILE A 109 -8.33 2.60 12.18
C ILE A 109 -8.14 4.03 12.69
N THR A 110 -7.10 4.69 12.21
CA THR A 110 -6.73 6.03 12.68
C THR A 110 -7.59 7.11 12.05
N ASP A 111 -7.94 6.95 10.76
CA ASP A 111 -8.90 7.80 10.06
C ASP A 111 -9.53 7.08 8.83
N ALA A 112 -10.24 7.83 7.98
CA ALA A 112 -10.93 7.27 6.81
C ALA A 112 -9.98 6.69 5.73
N THR A 113 -8.70 6.99 5.82
CA THR A 113 -7.66 6.66 4.83
C THR A 113 -6.45 5.96 5.43
N HIS A 114 -6.35 5.84 6.76
CA HIS A 114 -5.21 5.24 7.44
C HIS A 114 -5.64 4.21 8.47
N ALA A 115 -4.83 3.16 8.60
CA ALA A 115 -4.96 2.14 9.63
C ALA A 115 -3.57 1.61 10.02
N THR A 116 -3.47 1.02 11.20
CA THR A 116 -2.25 0.37 11.68
C THR A 116 -2.60 -1.01 12.21
N ALA A 117 -1.96 -2.04 11.68
CA ALA A 117 -2.11 -3.41 12.15
C ALA A 117 -0.95 -3.78 13.08
N THR A 118 -1.27 -4.39 14.22
CA THR A 118 -0.25 -5.06 15.05
C THR A 118 -0.04 -6.47 14.51
N ILE A 119 1.19 -6.75 14.07
CA ILE A 119 1.60 -8.01 13.49
C ILE A 119 2.47 -8.75 14.48
N LYS A 120 2.08 -9.98 14.81
CA LYS A 120 2.92 -10.92 15.55
C LYS A 120 3.73 -11.74 14.56
N VAL A 121 5.03 -11.82 14.78
CA VAL A 121 5.94 -12.61 13.96
C VAL A 121 6.48 -13.75 14.80
N ARG A 122 6.42 -14.95 14.24
CA ARG A 122 7.16 -16.13 14.70
C ARG A 122 8.11 -16.59 13.61
N GLN A 123 9.28 -17.11 13.99
CA GLN A 123 10.18 -17.73 13.03
C GLN A 123 9.87 -19.22 12.88
N LYS A 124 9.80 -19.67 11.63
CA LYS A 124 9.74 -21.09 11.26
C LYS A 124 11.00 -21.45 10.50
N TRP A 125 11.48 -22.67 10.65
CA TRP A 125 12.42 -23.26 9.71
C TRP A 125 11.73 -23.53 8.37
N GLU A 126 12.52 -23.65 7.29
CA GLU A 126 12.01 -23.97 5.95
C GLU A 126 11.22 -25.31 5.91
N ASP A 127 11.45 -26.21 6.86
CA ASP A 127 10.70 -27.46 7.01
C ASP A 127 9.31 -27.28 7.66
N GLY A 128 8.98 -26.05 8.06
CA GLY A 128 7.71 -25.66 8.68
C GLY A 128 7.67 -25.82 10.20
N SER A 129 8.72 -26.35 10.83
CA SER A 129 8.83 -26.37 12.30
C SER A 129 9.12 -24.98 12.85
N PHE A 130 8.71 -24.70 14.08
CA PHE A 130 9.00 -23.41 14.71
C PHE A 130 10.41 -23.40 15.28
N ASP A 131 11.08 -22.25 15.19
CA ASP A 131 12.29 -22.02 15.96
C ASP A 131 11.92 -21.70 17.41
N GLU A 132 11.94 -22.74 18.27
CA GLU A 132 11.61 -22.63 19.70
C GLU A 132 12.58 -21.72 20.48
N THR A 133 13.67 -21.25 19.86
CA THR A 133 14.62 -20.32 20.48
C THR A 133 14.31 -18.85 20.20
N THR A 134 13.34 -18.57 19.33
CA THR A 134 12.94 -17.21 18.96
C THR A 134 11.67 -16.78 19.71
N ASP A 135 11.70 -15.56 20.24
CA ASP A 135 10.53 -14.95 20.84
C ASP A 135 9.51 -14.53 19.76
N ILE A 136 8.25 -14.38 20.16
CA ILE A 136 7.24 -13.76 19.30
C ILE A 136 7.45 -12.25 19.33
N GLU A 137 7.78 -11.67 18.19
CA GLU A 137 7.97 -10.23 18.06
C GLU A 137 6.67 -9.56 17.64
N GLU A 138 6.44 -8.33 18.12
CA GLU A 138 5.31 -7.50 17.74
C GLU A 138 5.78 -6.31 16.92
N HIS A 139 5.22 -6.16 15.73
CA HIS A 139 5.54 -5.13 14.76
C HIS A 139 4.30 -4.32 14.38
N GLN A 140 4.51 -3.15 13.79
CA GLN A 140 3.47 -2.28 13.30
C GLN A 140 3.51 -2.21 11.77
N LEU A 141 2.41 -2.64 11.14
CA LEU A 141 2.19 -2.50 9.70
C LEU A 141 1.25 -1.31 9.47
N MET A 142 1.77 -0.26 8.83
CA MET A 142 1.00 0.95 8.52
C MET A 142 0.35 0.81 7.15
N MET A 143 -0.94 1.14 7.06
CA MET A 143 -1.74 1.00 5.85
C MET A 143 -2.34 2.35 5.43
N GLU A 144 -2.38 2.59 4.12
CA GLU A 144 -3.00 3.78 3.52
C GLU A 144 -3.97 3.38 2.40
N LEU A 145 -5.13 4.04 2.33
CA LEU A 145 -6.11 3.88 1.26
C LEU A 145 -5.75 4.80 0.08
N VAL A 146 -5.24 4.21 -1.00
CA VAL A 146 -4.90 4.90 -2.23
C VAL A 146 -5.71 4.32 -3.38
N ASP A 147 -6.39 5.16 -4.15
CA ASP A 147 -7.21 4.74 -5.31
C ASP A 147 -8.20 3.59 -5.01
N ASN A 148 -8.86 3.65 -3.84
CA ASN A 148 -9.77 2.63 -3.30
C ASN A 148 -9.11 1.28 -2.96
N GLN A 149 -7.78 1.23 -2.82
CA GLN A 149 -7.04 0.05 -2.39
C GLN A 149 -6.22 0.36 -1.14
N TRP A 150 -6.32 -0.49 -0.12
CA TRP A 150 -5.44 -0.40 1.04
C TRP A 150 -4.08 -0.99 0.71
N LEU A 151 -3.03 -0.20 0.88
CA LEU A 151 -1.65 -0.52 0.55
C LEU A 151 -0.76 -0.44 1.80
N LEU A 152 0.37 -1.13 1.76
CA LEU A 152 1.43 -1.04 2.76
C LEU A 152 2.12 0.33 2.64
N ALA A 153 1.99 1.15 3.67
CA ALA A 153 2.57 2.50 3.73
C ALA A 153 3.91 2.54 4.45
N ASP A 154 4.10 1.67 5.44
CA ASP A 154 5.33 1.51 6.21
C ASP A 154 5.29 0.22 7.04
N PHE A 155 6.44 -0.19 7.56
CA PHE A 155 6.58 -1.27 8.54
C PHE A 155 7.58 -0.83 9.61
N ASP A 156 7.18 -0.78 10.88
CA ASP A 156 8.02 -0.30 12.00
C ASP A 156 8.71 1.05 11.78
N ASN A 157 8.11 1.93 10.97
CA ASN A 157 8.66 3.23 10.63
C ASN A 157 10.00 3.16 9.86
N HIS A 158 10.30 2.03 9.20
CA HIS A 158 11.52 1.81 8.42
C HIS A 158 11.68 2.82 7.30
N LYS A 159 10.58 3.31 6.71
CA LYS A 159 10.67 4.30 5.62
C LYS A 159 11.48 5.53 6.01
N ALA A 160 11.30 6.04 7.22
CA ALA A 160 12.04 7.21 7.71
C ALA A 160 13.54 6.89 7.86
N ASP A 161 13.86 5.69 8.29
CA ASP A 161 15.23 5.21 8.45
C ASP A 161 15.94 5.02 7.11
N CYS A 162 15.27 4.40 6.14
CA CYS A 162 15.74 4.30 4.77
C CYS A 162 15.97 5.68 4.14
N ILE A 163 15.03 6.63 4.28
CA ILE A 163 15.18 8.00 3.77
C ILE A 163 16.41 8.68 4.37
N ARG A 164 16.61 8.54 5.69
CA ARG A 164 17.76 9.11 6.38
C ARG A 164 19.07 8.55 5.82
N HIS A 165 19.17 7.24 5.63
CA HIS A 165 20.36 6.61 5.05
C HIS A 165 20.61 7.03 3.60
N ILE A 166 19.56 7.07 2.75
CA ILE A 166 19.67 7.55 1.36
C ILE A 166 20.22 8.98 1.29
N ALA A 167 19.87 9.82 2.27
CA ALA A 167 20.30 11.21 2.32
C ALA A 167 21.72 11.43 2.90
N GLU A 168 22.36 10.39 3.44
CA GLU A 168 23.70 10.51 4.02
C GLU A 168 24.73 10.81 2.91
N PRO A 169 25.53 11.90 3.06
CA PRO A 169 26.57 12.22 2.09
C PRO A 169 27.68 11.17 2.16
N ARG A 170 27.86 10.44 1.07
CA ARG A 170 28.93 9.47 0.85
C ARG A 170 30.25 10.14 0.46
#